data_AF-A0AAV8UEA3-F1
#
_entry.id   AF-A0AAV8UEA3-F1
#
_cell.length_a   1.000
_cell.length_b   1.000
_cell.length_c   1.000
_cell.angle_alpha   90.00
_cell.angle_beta   90.00
_cell.angle_gamma   90.00
#
_symmetry.space_group_name_H-M   'P 1'
#
loop_
_entity.id
_entity.type
_entity.pdbx_description
1 polymer ?
#
loop_
_entity_poly.entity_id
_entity_poly.type
_entity_poly.pdbx_seq_one_letter_code
_entity_poly.pdbx_strand_id
1 'polypeptide(L)'
;MRTGVVLLVYVDDILIMEKPTREAKKHFAELYEIKDLGETRYYLGIEIVKDRKLKTISLSRVKYIKQDVPYRELVGCLMFIATRTRPDIMYAVRGFPAHL
;
A
#
# COMPACT_ATOMS: atom_id res chain seq x y z
N MET A 1 -7.28 8.77 29.30
CA MET A 1 -6.74 8.16 28.07
C MET A 1 -5.29 8.60 27.93
N ARG A 2 -4.32 7.68 27.88
CA ARG A 2 -2.92 8.05 27.69
C ARG A 2 -2.76 8.58 26.26
N THR A 3 -2.43 9.86 26.11
CA THR A 3 -2.00 10.47 24.84
C THR A 3 -0.64 9.90 24.48
N GLY A 4 -0.64 8.81 23.72
CA GLY A 4 0.56 8.17 23.20
C GLY A 4 0.67 8.41 21.71
N VAL A 5 1.82 8.91 21.25
CA VAL A 5 2.12 9.04 19.83
C VAL A 5 2.46 7.66 19.27
N VAL A 6 1.74 7.22 18.25
CA VAL A 6 2.05 5.97 17.53
C VAL A 6 2.94 6.28 16.34
N LEU A 7 4.12 5.64 16.33
CA LEU A 7 5.11 5.69 15.26
C LEU A 7 5.18 4.33 14.56
N LEU A 8 5.04 4.35 13.24
CA LEU A 8 5.28 3.21 12.36
C LEU A 8 6.56 3.48 11.60
N VAL A 9 7.55 2.62 11.76
CA VAL A 9 8.86 2.74 11.12
C VAL A 9 9.04 1.55 10.18
N TYR A 10 9.32 1.84 8.91
CA TYR A 10 9.65 0.83 7.91
C TYR A 10 10.84 1.31 7.10
N VAL A 11 12.01 0.69 7.31
CA VAL A 11 13.28 1.05 6.67
C VAL A 11 13.48 2.58 6.71
N ASP A 12 13.37 3.27 5.58
CA ASP A 12 13.59 4.71 5.45
C ASP A 12 12.31 5.55 5.67
N ASP A 13 11.13 4.92 5.78
CA ASP A 13 9.83 5.60 5.87
C ASP A 13 9.27 5.58 7.30
N ILE A 14 8.97 6.77 7.83
CA ILE A 14 8.32 6.95 9.15
C ILE A 14 6.91 7.51 8.97
N LEU A 15 5.93 6.83 9.57
CA LEU A 15 4.54 7.26 9.64
C LEU A 15 4.15 7.61 11.08
N ILE A 16 3.64 8.82 11.27
CA ILE A 16 3.15 9.32 12.56
C ILE A 16 1.62 9.43 12.50
N MET A 17 0.92 8.70 13.38
CA MET A 17 -0.56 8.71 13.38
C MET A 17 -1.17 9.98 13.97
N GLU A 18 -0.42 10.64 14.86
CA GLU A 18 -0.83 11.88 15.51
C GLU A 18 -0.05 13.07 14.94
N LYS A 19 -0.58 14.30 15.07
CA LYS A 19 0.18 15.48 14.64
C LYS A 19 1.35 15.68 15.60
N PRO A 20 2.61 15.53 15.16
CA PRO A 20 3.75 15.74 16.04
C PRO A 20 3.84 17.22 16.44
N THR A 21 4.20 17.48 17.70
CA THR A 21 4.47 18.83 18.20
C THR A 21 5.62 19.46 17.42
N ARG A 22 5.63 20.79 17.32
CA ARG A 22 6.68 21.53 16.61
C ARG A 22 8.09 21.24 17.17
N GLU A 23 8.19 21.00 18.48
CA GLU A 23 9.42 20.58 19.17
C GLU A 23 9.88 19.20 18.71
N ALA A 24 8.98 18.22 18.63
CA ALA A 24 9.31 16.89 18.14
C ALA A 24 9.85 16.96 16.70
N LYS A 25 9.20 17.74 15.82
CA LYS A 25 9.69 17.93 14.44
C LYS A 25 11.10 18.52 14.39
N LYS A 26 11.41 19.52 15.24
CA LYS A 26 12.76 20.10 15.32
C LYS A 26 13.77 19.06 15.78
N HIS A 27 13.44 18.30 16.82
CA HIS A 27 14.34 17.28 17.35
C HIS A 27 14.62 16.17 16.33
N PHE A 28 13.61 15.76 15.55
CA PHE A 28 13.81 14.83 14.44
C PHE A 28 14.71 15.39 13.34
N ALA A 29 14.58 16.68 13.00
CA ALA A 29 15.40 17.33 11.98
C ALA A 29 16.85 17.60 12.44
N GLU A 30 17.10 17.71 13.74
CA GLU A 30 18.44 17.83 14.31
C GLU A 30 19.17 16.48 14.36
N LEU A 31 18.44 15.39 14.64
CA LEU A 31 19.03 14.06 14.79
C LEU A 31 19.17 13.30 13.48
N TYR A 32 18.30 13.57 12.49
CA TYR A 32 18.23 12.81 11.26
C TYR A 32 17.93 13.72 10.07
N GLU A 33 18.44 13.35 8.89
CA GLU A 33 18.10 13.99 7.62
C GLU A 33 16.71 13.52 7.14
N ILE A 34 15.65 13.96 7.83
CA ILE A 34 14.27 13.57 7.55
C ILE A 34 13.55 14.66 6.76
N LYS A 35 12.86 14.24 5.70
CA LYS A 35 11.95 15.09 4.93
C LYS A 35 10.51 14.94 5.42
N ASP A 36 9.88 16.04 5.84
CA ASP A 36 8.45 16.05 6.14
C ASP A 36 7.64 16.01 4.83
N LEU A 37 6.91 14.92 4.62
CA LEU A 37 6.02 14.72 3.46
C LEU A 37 4.59 15.24 3.69
N GLY A 38 4.29 15.78 4.87
CA GLY A 38 2.98 16.30 5.23
C GLY A 38 1.94 15.21 5.49
N GLU A 39 0.69 15.46 5.08
CA GLU A 39 -0.40 14.50 5.30
C GLU A 39 -0.23 13.26 4.42
N THR A 40 -0.08 12.10 5.05
CA THR A 40 0.15 10.82 4.36
C THR A 40 -0.99 10.49 3.41
N ARG A 41 -0.68 10.47 2.11
CA ARG A 41 -1.54 9.97 1.03
C ARG A 41 -1.11 8.59 0.53
N TYR A 42 0.18 8.28 0.65
CA TYR A 42 0.73 6.98 0.31
C TYR A 42 1.74 6.56 1.39
N TYR A 43 1.72 5.29 1.77
CA TYR A 43 2.72 4.66 2.65
C TYR A 43 2.92 3.21 2.19
N LEU A 44 4.15 2.80 1.89
CA LEU A 44 4.48 1.45 1.41
C LEU A 44 3.68 0.99 0.17
N GLY A 45 3.38 1.91 -0.73
CA GLY A 45 2.57 1.63 -1.93
C GLY A 45 1.07 1.41 -1.66
N ILE A 46 0.63 1.63 -0.42
CA ILE A 46 -0.78 1.72 -0.04
C ILE A 46 -1.20 3.19 -0.11
N GLU A 47 -2.21 3.46 -0.92
CA GLU A 47 -2.93 4.73 -0.93
C GLU A 47 -3.85 4.81 0.28
N ILE A 48 -3.80 5.95 0.96
CA ILE A 48 -4.54 6.22 2.18
C ILE A 48 -5.44 7.42 1.89
N VAL A 49 -6.75 7.19 1.90
CA VAL A 49 -7.77 8.23 1.77
C VAL A 49 -8.44 8.43 3.12
N LYS A 50 -8.37 9.64 3.66
CA LYS A 50 -8.95 9.99 4.96
C LYS A 50 -10.17 10.87 4.74
N ASP A 51 -11.35 10.37 5.07
CA ASP A 51 -12.56 11.19 5.08
C ASP A 51 -12.80 11.73 6.50
N ARG A 52 -12.53 13.02 6.69
CA ARG A 52 -12.70 13.69 7.99
C ARG A 52 -14.17 13.89 8.37
N LYS A 53 -15.09 13.98 7.39
CA LYS A 53 -16.53 14.16 7.65
C LYS A 53 -17.14 12.85 8.14
N LEU A 54 -16.79 11.75 7.49
CA LEU A 54 -17.29 10.42 7.81
C LEU A 54 -16.45 9.70 8.88
N LYS A 55 -15.30 10.27 9.26
CA LYS A 55 -14.30 9.66 10.17
C LYS A 55 -13.84 8.27 9.70
N THR A 56 -13.73 8.09 8.38
CA THR A 56 -13.30 6.83 7.78
C THR A 56 -11.91 6.97 7.17
N ILE A 57 -11.19 5.85 7.14
CA ILE A 57 -9.91 5.72 6.45
C ILE A 57 -10.05 4.57 5.47
N SER A 58 -9.82 4.84 4.19
CA SER A 58 -9.83 3.84 3.13
C SER A 58 -8.41 3.56 2.66
N LEU A 59 -8.09 2.29 2.43
CA LEU A 59 -6.78 1.81 2.02
C LEU A 59 -6.89 1.08 0.67
N SER A 60 -6.16 1.56 -0.35
CA SER A 60 -6.15 0.99 -1.71
C SER A 60 -4.72 0.72 -2.20
N ARG A 61 -4.51 -0.29 -3.06
CA ARG A 61 -3.21 -0.53 -3.73
C ARG A 61 -3.36 -0.28 -5.23
N VAL A 62 -3.22 0.97 -5.65
CA VAL A 62 -3.50 1.37 -7.05
C VAL A 62 -2.43 0.90 -8.03
N LYS A 63 -1.15 0.85 -7.61
CA LYS A 63 -0.03 0.55 -8.52
C LYS A 63 -0.05 -0.87 -9.12
N TYR A 64 -0.61 -1.85 -8.42
CA TYR A 64 -0.62 -3.24 -8.88
C TYR A 64 -1.73 -3.54 -9.90
N ILE A 65 -2.80 -2.73 -9.94
CA ILE A 65 -3.98 -3.01 -10.76
C ILE A 65 -3.86 -2.38 -12.15
N LYS A 66 -3.06 -1.32 -12.29
CA LYS A 66 -2.94 -0.53 -13.54
C LYS A 66 -1.76 -0.91 -14.44
N GLN A 67 -1.08 -2.03 -14.19
CA GLN A 67 0.00 -2.46 -15.08
C GLN A 67 -0.57 -3.08 -16.34
N ASP A 68 -0.18 -2.54 -17.49
CA ASP A 68 -0.50 -3.08 -18.80
C ASP A 68 0.44 -4.27 -19.07
N VAL A 69 0.07 -5.43 -18.52
CA VAL A 69 0.84 -6.66 -18.67
C VAL A 69 0.42 -7.32 -19.99
N PRO A 70 1.35 -7.65 -20.90
CA PRO A 70 1.02 -8.36 -22.12
C PRO A 70 0.19 -9.62 -21.81
N TYR A 71 -0.93 -9.81 -22.51
CA TYR A 71 -1.88 -10.91 -22.24
C TYR A 71 -1.20 -12.29 -22.11
N ARG A 72 -0.20 -12.56 -22.97
CA ARG A 72 0.53 -13.85 -22.96
C ARG A 72 1.32 -14.07 -21.67
N GLU A 73 1.92 -13.01 -21.12
CA GLU A 73 2.66 -13.08 -19.87
C GLU A 73 1.72 -13.27 -18.69
N LEU A 74 0.59 -12.57 -18.69
CA LEU A 74 -0.45 -12.72 -17.66
C LEU A 74 -1.01 -14.14 -17.63
N VAL A 75 -1.38 -14.70 -18.79
CA VAL A 75 -1.87 -16.08 -18.90
C VAL A 75 -0.79 -17.07 -18.47
N GLY A 76 0.48 -16.85 -18.82
CA GLY A 76 1.59 -17.70 -18.39
C GLY A 76 1.74 -17.74 -16.87
N CYS A 77 1.76 -16.58 -16.22
CA CYS A 77 1.80 -16.47 -14.76
C CYS A 77 0.59 -17.12 -14.10
N LEU A 78 -0.61 -16.90 -14.65
CA LEU A 78 -1.85 -17.41 -14.12
C LEU A 78 -1.95 -18.95 -14.24
N MET A 79 -1.52 -19.51 -15.37
CA MET A 79 -1.40 -20.95 -15.59
C MET A 79 -0.38 -21.58 -14.66
N PHE A 80 0.76 -20.90 -14.43
CA PHE A 80 1.77 -21.37 -13.48
C PHE A 80 1.21 -21.45 -12.06
N ILE A 81 0.56 -20.38 -11.57
CA ILE A 81 -0.01 -20.35 -10.23
C ILE A 81 -1.10 -21.43 -10.07
N ALA A 82 -2.00 -21.54 -11.06
CA ALA A 82 -3.09 -22.51 -11.06
C ALA A 82 -2.58 -23.97 -11.02
N THR A 83 -1.50 -24.25 -11.74
CA THR A 83 -0.98 -25.62 -11.86
C THR A 83 -0.04 -25.99 -10.70
N ARG A 84 0.68 -25.00 -10.13
CA ARG A 84 1.79 -25.26 -9.21
C ARG A 84 1.51 -24.95 -7.75
N THR A 85 0.67 -23.95 -7.46
CA THR A 85 0.56 -23.40 -6.09
C THR A 85 -0.86 -23.17 -5.59
N ARG A 86 -1.84 -22.96 -6.49
CA ARG A 86 -3.23 -22.69 -6.13
C ARG A 86 -4.20 -23.27 -7.18
N PRO A 87 -4.54 -24.57 -7.09
CA PRO A 87 -5.42 -25.21 -8.05
C PRO A 87 -6.90 -24.80 -7.91
N ASP A 88 -7.27 -24.14 -6.81
CA ASP A 88 -8.60 -23.60 -6.52
C ASP A 88 -9.07 -22.57 -7.55
N ILE A 89 -8.15 -21.83 -8.17
CA ILE A 89 -8.47 -20.88 -9.23
C ILE A 89 -8.47 -21.50 -10.64
N MET A 90 -8.03 -22.76 -10.80
CA MET A 90 -7.83 -23.37 -12.12
C MET A 90 -9.08 -23.35 -13.00
N TYR A 91 -10.26 -23.52 -12.41
CA TYR A 91 -11.52 -23.47 -13.15
C TYR A 91 -11.78 -22.09 -13.78
N ALA A 92 -11.53 -21.01 -13.03
CA ALA A 92 -11.66 -19.65 -13.55
C ALA A 92 -10.60 -19.34 -14.61
N VAL A 93 -9.37 -19.84 -14.42
CA VAL A 93 -8.24 -19.62 -15.35
C VAL A 93 -8.45 -20.33 -16.69
N ARG A 94 -9.10 -21.51 -16.71
CA ARG A 94 -9.36 -22.25 -17.95
C ARG A 94 -10.28 -21.53 -18.94
N GLY A 95 -11.11 -20.58 -18.48
CA GLY A 95 -12.00 -19.80 -19.35
C GLY A 95 -11.32 -18.59 -20.02
N PHE A 96 -10.17 -18.14 -19.51
CA PHE A 96 -9.46 -16.95 -20.04
C PHE A 96 -9.02 -17.05 -21.51
N PRO A 97 -8.61 -18.22 -22.04
CA PRO A 97 -8.26 -18.37 -23.44
C PRO A 97 -9.47 -18.42 -24.39
N ALA A 98 -10.66 -18.70 -23.88
CA ALA A 98 -11.84 -19.01 -24.69
C ALA A 98 -12.82 -17.84 -24.89
N HIS A 99 -12.56 -16.68 -24.29
CA HIS A 99 -13.42 -15.49 -24.38
C HIS A 99 -12.83 -14.40 -25.28
N LEU A 100 -12.23 -14.82 -26.40
CA LEU A 100 -11.85 -13.98 -27.54
C LEU A 100 -12.64 -14.41 -28.77
#